data_AF-A0A1I3XWC0-F1
#
_entry.id   AF-A0A1I3XWC0-F1
#
_cell.length_a   1.000
_cell.length_b   1.000
_cell.length_c   1.000
_cell.angle_alpha   90.00
_cell.angle_beta   90.00
_cell.angle_gamma   90.00
#
_symmetry.space_group_name_H-M   'P 1'
#
loop_
_entity.id
_entity.type
_entity.pdbx_description
1 polymer ?
#
loop_
_entity_poly.entity_id
_entity_poly.type
_entity_poly.pdbx_seq_one_letter_code
_entity_poly.pdbx_strand_id
1 'polypeptide(L)' 'MRTTLALDDALLERAGDLTGITEKSALVREALKALIERESARRLALLGGSQPDLAVASRRRPEPA' A
#
# COMPACT_ATOMS: atom_id res chain seq x y z
N MET A 1 -0.33 0.25 -20.39
CA MET A 1 -0.30 1.56 -21.07
C MET A 1 1.13 2.07 -21.07
N ARG A 2 1.60 2.66 -22.18
CA ARG A 2 2.91 3.32 -22.25
C ARG A 2 2.67 4.83 -22.22
N THR A 3 3.37 5.53 -21.32
CA THR A 3 3.17 6.96 -21.09
C THR A 3 4.53 7.60 -20.81
N THR A 4 4.72 8.82 -21.31
CA THR A 4 5.92 9.63 -21.02
C THR A 4 5.57 10.63 -19.94
N LEU A 5 6.38 10.70 -18.89
CA LEU A 5 6.17 11.56 -17.72
C LEU A 5 7.46 12.34 -17.46
N ALA A 6 7.34 13.62 -17.13
CA ALA A 6 8.45 14.40 -16.60
C ALA A 6 8.54 14.18 -15.09
N LEU A 7 9.70 13.75 -14.60
CA LEU A 7 9.96 13.44 -13.18
C LEU A 7 11.24 14.14 -12.75
N ASP A 8 11.33 14.47 -11.46
CA ASP A 8 12.56 14.99 -10.85
C ASP A 8 13.56 13.84 -10.66
N ASP A 9 14.75 13.97 -11.26
CA ASP A 9 15.79 12.95 -11.22
C ASP A 9 16.37 12.75 -9.80
N ALA A 10 16.48 13.81 -9.00
CA ALA A 10 16.98 13.71 -7.63
C ALA A 10 15.98 12.96 -6.73
N LEU A 11 14.67 13.14 -6.98
CA LEU A 11 13.63 12.38 -6.29
C LEU A 11 13.66 10.89 -6.68
N LEU A 12 13.86 10.60 -7.97
CA LEU A 12 13.99 9.25 -8.52
C LEU A 12 15.20 8.51 -7.92
N GLU A 13 16.35 9.17 -7.88
CA GLU A 13 17.60 8.63 -7.31
C GLU A 13 17.41 8.32 -5.83
N ARG A 14 16.95 9.30 -5.04
CA ARG A 14 16.69 9.10 -3.61
C ARG A 14 15.70 7.98 -3.32
N ALA A 15 14.64 7.88 -4.12
CA ALA A 15 13.66 6.80 -3.96
C ALA A 15 14.26 5.44 -4.34
N GLY A 16 15.10 5.37 -5.37
CA GLY A 16 15.87 4.18 -5.74
C GLY A 16 16.80 3.74 -4.61
N ASP A 17 17.56 4.66 -4.04
CA ASP A 17 18.50 4.39 -2.93
C ASP A 17 17.80 3.85 -1.68
N LEU A 18 16.64 4.43 -1.33
CA LEU A 18 15.87 4.03 -0.15
C LEU A 18 15.13 2.71 -0.33
N THR A 19 14.67 2.39 -1.55
CA THR A 19 13.86 1.20 -1.83
C THR A 19 14.66 0.03 -2.39
N GLY A 20 15.87 0.29 -2.91
CA GLY A 20 16.67 -0.68 -3.66
C GLY A 20 16.14 -0.97 -5.07
N ILE A 21 15.10 -0.26 -5.53
CA ILE A 21 14.49 -0.48 -6.84
C ILE A 21 15.26 0.33 -7.90
N THR A 22 15.93 -0.36 -8.80
CA THR A 22 16.75 0.25 -9.85
C THR A 22 15.97 0.55 -11.14
N GLU A 23 14.88 -0.18 -11.38
CA GLU A 23 14.09 -0.05 -12.59
C GLU A 23 13.04 1.06 -12.43
N LYS A 24 13.14 2.13 -13.25
CA LYS A 24 12.31 3.34 -13.10
C LYS A 24 10.80 3.03 -13.17
N SER A 25 10.36 2.11 -14.03
CA SER A 25 8.93 1.81 -14.15
C SER A 25 8.41 0.98 -12.97
N ALA A 26 9.21 0.07 -12.41
CA ALA A 26 8.93 -0.61 -11.16
C ALA A 26 8.83 0.40 -10.00
N LEU A 27 9.76 1.35 -9.91
CA LEU A 27 9.72 2.36 -8.85
C LEU A 27 8.46 3.23 -8.94
N VAL A 28 8.08 3.67 -10.14
CA VAL A 28 6.82 4.41 -10.36
C VAL A 28 5.60 3.57 -10.01
N ARG A 29 5.60 2.27 -10.34
CA ARG A 29 4.50 1.35 -10.00
C ARG A 29 4.36 1.19 -8.49
N GLU A 30 5.47 1.01 -7.78
CA GLU A 30 5.47 0.91 -6.31
C GLU A 30 5.07 2.22 -5.66
N ALA A 31 5.49 3.38 -6.20
CA ALA A 31 5.04 4.69 -5.71
C ALA A 31 3.52 4.85 -5.79
N LEU A 32 2.89 4.38 -6.88
CA LEU A 32 1.43 4.41 -7.03
C LEU A 32 0.74 3.46 -6.04
N LYS A 33 1.26 2.24 -5.86
CA LYS A 33 0.73 1.29 -4.86
C LYS A 33 0.82 1.88 -3.46
N ALA A 34 1.98 2.39 -3.06
CA ALA A 34 2.19 2.99 -1.76
C ALA A 34 1.24 4.19 -1.51
N LEU A 35 0.94 4.99 -2.54
CA LEU A 35 -0.03 6.08 -2.44
C LEU A 35 -1.46 5.54 -2.19
N ILE A 36 -1.86 4.49 -2.90
CA ILE A 36 -3.15 3.82 -2.72
C ILE A 36 -3.24 3.22 -1.32
N GLU A 37 -2.20 2.52 -0.87
CA GLU A 37 -2.15 1.90 0.45
C GLU A 37 -2.25 2.96 1.56
N ARG A 38 -1.51 4.07 1.45
CA ARG A 38 -1.56 5.17 2.40
C ARG A 38 -2.96 5.77 2.53
N GLU A 39 -3.64 5.98 1.41
CA GLU A 39 -4.99 6.55 1.41
C GLU A 39 -6.03 5.51 1.88
N SER A 40 -5.85 4.25 1.51
CA SER A 40 -6.70 3.15 1.98
C SER A 40 -6.58 2.99 3.49
N ALA A 41 -5.37 3.03 4.04
CA ALA A 41 -5.11 3.00 5.46
C ALA A 41 -5.75 4.20 6.18
N ARG A 42 -5.65 5.41 5.61
CA ARG A 42 -6.33 6.61 6.16
C ARG A 42 -7.84 6.41 6.19
N ARG A 43 -8.44 5.94 5.10
CA ARG A 43 -9.88 5.66 5.02
C ARG A 43 -10.31 4.58 6.01
N LEU A 44 -9.57 3.47 6.10
CA LEU A 44 -9.84 2.40 7.06
C LEU A 44 -9.72 2.88 8.50
N ALA A 45 -8.72 3.72 8.82
CA ALA A 45 -8.58 4.32 10.15
C ALA A 45 -9.76 5.25 10.48
N LEU A 46 -10.28 6.01 9.50
CA LEU A 46 -11.50 6.81 9.67
C LEU A 46 -12.76 5.96 9.82
N LEU A 47 -12.78 4.75 9.25
CA LEU A 47 -13.80 3.74 9.52
C LEU A 47 -13.62 3.10 10.91
N GLY A 48 -12.63 3.53 11.70
CA GLY A 48 -12.25 3.02 13.02
C GLY A 48 -13.42 2.90 13.99
N GLY A 49 -14.13 1.78 13.91
CA GLY A 49 -15.33 1.55 14.71
C GLY A 49 -16.58 2.19 14.13
N SER A 50 -16.78 2.18 12.80
CA SER A 50 -18.13 2.29 12.22
C SER A 50 -19.05 1.18 12.75
N GLN A 51 -18.44 0.08 13.21
CA GLN A 51 -19.07 -0.98 13.98
C GLN A 51 -18.28 -1.18 15.29
N PRO A 52 -18.40 -0.26 16.28
CA PRO A 52 -17.68 -0.38 17.55
C PRO A 52 -18.19 -1.57 18.37
N ASP A 53 -19.44 -1.99 18.11
CA ASP A 53 -20.11 -3.13 18.73
C ASP A 53 -19.99 -4.42 17.89
N LEU A 54 -19.13 -4.47 16.86
CA LEU A 54 -18.96 -5.67 16.04
C LEU A 54 -18.41 -6.82 16.89
N ALA A 55 -19.23 -7.84 17.10
CA ALA A 55 -18.77 -9.09 17.70
C ALA A 55 -17.87 -9.85 16.72
N VAL A 56 -16.66 -10.21 17.16
CA VAL A 56 -15.73 -11.02 16.37
C VAL A 56 -16.34 -12.41 16.14
N ALA A 57 -16.48 -12.80 14.86
CA ALA A 57 -16.96 -14.14 14.52
C ALA A 57 -16.05 -15.22 15.12
N SER A 58 -16.64 -16.35 15.56
CA SER A 58 -15.87 -17.46 16.13
C SER A 58 -14.84 -17.97 15.12
N ARG A 59 -13.59 -18.18 15.58
CA ARG A 59 -12.56 -18.80 14.74
C ARG A 59 -12.99 -20.24 14.46
N ARG A 60 -13.07 -20.64 13.19
CA ARG A 60 -13.19 -22.06 12.82
C ARG A 60 -11.96 -22.80 13.33
N ARG A 61 -12.14 -23.69 14.31
CA ARG A 61 -11.13 -24.66 14.71
C ARG A 61 -11.41 -25.98 13.98
N PRO A 62 -10.38 -26.68 13.48
CA PRO A 62 -10.53 -28.06 13.05
C PRO A 62 -10.96 -28.91 14.26
N GLU A 63 -11.73 -29.98 14.02
CA GLU A 63 -12.01 -30.96 15.07
C GLU A 63 -10.70 -31.54 15.60
N PRO A 64 -10.55 -31.68 16.94
CA PRO A 64 -9.42 -32.39 17.50
C PRO A 64 -9.41 -33.84 17.00
N ALA A 65 -8.23 -34.36 16.70
CA ALA A 65 -8.01 -35.74 16.25
C ALA A 65 -8.34 -36.77 17.35
#